data_AF-A0A925XFF0-F1
#
_entry.id   AF-A0A925XFF0-F1
#
_cell.length_a   1.000
_cell.length_b   1.000
_cell.length_c   1.000
_cell.angle_alpha   90.00
_cell.angle_beta   90.00
_cell.angle_gamma   90.00
#
_symmetry.space_group_name_H-M   'P 1'
#
loop_
_entity.id
_entity.type
_entity.pdbx_description
1 polymer ?
#
loop_
_entity_poly.entity_id
_entity_poly.type
_entity_poly.pdbx_seq_one_letter_code
_entity_poly.pdbx_strand_id
1 'polypeptide(L)'
;MAAAVLLSLLTLAGGRSASAASSDEEIVAKINVFVKQGWIDNGVTPSERSEDGEYARRVTLDIVGRIPAYQRLVQFLNDSSPDKRTRLVDELLDDPDYAEQFSTIWGNLLIGRANNRRTNRGVLERWIKRQFEKNARYDQFVYDLISAEGNSEQNGAVGFLAAHLNENAIPATAITARLFLGLQVQCTQCHNHPFNDWKQSQFWGMNAFFRGTRRQGAGNA
;
A
#
# COMPACT_ATOMS: atom_id res chain seq x y z
N MET A 1 -35.61 33.69 52.67
CA MET A 1 -35.29 32.25 52.49
C MET A 1 -36.15 31.72 51.35
N ALA A 2 -35.60 30.78 50.56
CA ALA A 2 -36.12 30.18 49.31
C ALA A 2 -35.90 31.04 48.06
N ALA A 3 -34.80 30.88 47.31
CA ALA A 3 -34.34 29.76 46.46
C ALA A 3 -34.78 29.95 45.00
N ALA A 4 -33.88 30.54 44.20
CA ALA A 4 -33.97 30.58 42.75
C ALA A 4 -33.17 29.40 42.17
N VAL A 5 -33.86 28.53 41.43
CA VAL A 5 -33.29 27.37 40.74
C VAL A 5 -32.69 27.85 39.41
N LEU A 6 -31.38 27.78 39.26
CA LEU A 6 -30.69 27.98 37.99
C LEU A 6 -30.51 26.61 37.30
N LEU A 7 -31.23 26.42 36.20
CA LEU A 7 -31.09 25.28 35.30
C LEU A 7 -29.89 25.51 34.39
N SER A 8 -28.80 24.78 34.63
CA SER A 8 -27.62 24.78 33.76
C SER A 8 -27.85 23.82 32.58
N LEU A 9 -28.13 24.36 31.39
CA LEU A 9 -28.07 23.63 30.13
C LEU A 9 -26.60 23.38 29.77
N LEU A 10 -26.10 22.17 30.02
CA LEU A 10 -24.86 21.70 29.39
C LEU A 10 -25.14 21.46 27.90
N THR A 11 -24.72 22.40 27.06
CA THR A 11 -24.49 22.12 25.64
C THR A 11 -23.24 21.25 25.54
N LEU A 12 -23.44 19.95 25.33
CA LEU A 12 -22.40 19.05 24.83
C LEU A 12 -22.02 19.52 23.42
N ALA A 13 -21.04 20.42 23.35
CA ALA A 13 -20.30 20.66 22.13
C ALA A 13 -19.57 19.35 21.80
N GLY A 14 -20.17 18.56 20.91
CA GLY A 14 -19.53 17.45 20.26
C GLY A 14 -18.36 17.99 19.44
N GLY A 15 -17.21 18.14 20.09
CA GLY A 15 -15.94 18.30 19.42
C GLY A 15 -15.72 17.08 18.55
N ARG A 16 -15.99 17.23 17.26
CA ARG A 16 -15.36 16.36 16.26
C ARG A 16 -13.86 16.52 16.48
N SER A 17 -13.22 15.51 17.05
CA SER A 17 -11.78 15.34 16.85
C SER A 17 -11.57 15.13 15.36
N ALA A 18 -11.38 16.23 14.64
CA ALA A 18 -10.69 16.19 13.37
C ALA A 18 -9.30 15.64 13.68
N SER A 19 -9.07 14.39 13.31
CA SER A 19 -7.73 13.82 13.26
C SER A 19 -6.83 14.83 12.53
N ALA A 20 -5.68 15.17 13.12
CA ALA A 20 -4.65 15.98 12.50
C ALA A 20 -4.05 15.24 11.30
N ALA A 21 -4.82 15.11 10.22
CA ALA A 21 -4.30 14.83 8.90
C ALA A 21 -3.87 16.19 8.34
N SER A 22 -2.57 16.32 8.09
CA SER A 22 -2.07 17.36 7.19
C SER A 22 -2.88 17.33 5.89
N SER A 23 -3.20 18.49 5.32
CA SER A 23 -3.95 18.52 4.04
C SER A 23 -3.18 17.75 2.95
N ASP A 24 -3.87 17.29 1.91
CA ASP A 24 -3.21 16.60 0.78
C ASP A 24 -2.07 17.45 0.20
N GLU A 25 -2.23 18.77 0.18
CA GLU A 25 -1.21 19.72 -0.24
C GLU A 25 0.05 19.66 0.64
N GLU A 26 -0.09 19.62 1.97
CA GLU A 26 1.03 19.50 2.89
C GLU A 26 1.75 18.14 2.74
N ILE A 27 0.99 17.06 2.53
CA ILE A 27 1.54 15.72 2.29
C ILE A 27 2.33 15.70 0.98
N VAL A 28 1.75 16.21 -0.11
CA VAL A 28 2.40 16.29 -1.42
C VAL A 28 3.65 17.17 -1.35
N ALA A 29 3.60 18.32 -0.69
CA ALA A 29 4.76 19.18 -0.50
C ALA A 29 5.89 18.44 0.24
N LYS A 30 5.57 17.67 1.28
CA LYS A 30 6.55 16.87 2.03
C LYS A 30 7.14 15.75 1.18
N ILE A 31 6.33 15.05 0.38
CA ILE A 31 6.81 14.03 -0.56
C ILE A 31 7.79 14.65 -1.57
N ASN A 32 7.44 15.81 -2.13
CA ASN A 32 8.28 16.53 -3.09
C ASN A 32 9.66 16.89 -2.50
N VAL A 33 9.71 17.26 -1.21
CA VAL A 33 11.00 17.51 -0.53
C VAL A 33 11.87 16.26 -0.52
N PHE A 34 11.33 15.10 -0.16
CA PHE A 34 12.10 13.85 -0.13
C PHE A 34 12.55 13.39 -1.52
N VAL A 35 11.68 13.50 -2.52
CA VAL A 35 12.03 13.17 -3.92
C VAL A 35 13.15 14.08 -4.42
N LYS A 36 13.04 15.39 -4.17
CA LYS A 36 14.07 16.36 -4.56
C LYS A 36 15.40 16.12 -3.85
N GLN A 37 15.37 15.78 -2.56
CA GLN A 37 16.58 15.44 -1.83
C GLN A 37 17.27 14.20 -2.44
N GLY A 38 16.49 13.16 -2.76
CA GLY A 38 17.01 11.97 -3.44
C GLY A 38 17.67 12.29 -4.78
N TRP A 39 17.12 13.23 -5.56
CA TRP A 39 17.75 13.70 -6.79
C TRP A 39 19.09 14.39 -6.55
N ILE A 40 19.16 15.29 -5.56
CA ILE A 40 20.39 16.02 -5.20
C ILE A 40 21.47 15.04 -4.75
N ASP A 41 21.14 14.14 -3.83
CA ASP A 41 22.09 13.17 -3.25
C ASP A 41 22.69 12.24 -4.30
N ASN A 42 21.95 11.97 -5.38
CA ASN A 42 22.36 11.06 -6.45
C ASN A 42 22.79 11.79 -7.73
N GLY A 43 22.89 13.12 -7.73
CA GLY A 43 23.27 13.90 -8.91
C GLY A 43 22.31 13.76 -10.10
N VAL A 44 21.03 13.47 -9.84
CA VAL A 44 19.99 13.27 -10.87
C VAL A 44 19.34 14.61 -11.20
N THR A 45 19.25 14.92 -12.49
CA THR A 45 18.46 16.06 -12.98
C THR A 45 17.08 15.57 -13.40
N PRO A 46 15.99 16.20 -12.92
CA PRO A 46 14.63 15.81 -13.31
C PRO A 46 14.37 16.03 -14.80
N SER A 47 13.58 15.16 -15.40
CA SER A 47 13.08 15.35 -16.77
C SER A 47 12.16 16.56 -16.88
N GLU A 48 12.05 17.11 -18.08
CA GLU A 48 11.07 18.15 -18.39
C GLU A 48 9.64 17.66 -18.14
N ARG A 49 8.73 18.62 -17.91
CA ARG A 49 7.32 18.32 -17.68
C ARG A 49 6.73 17.71 -18.95
N SER A 50 6.09 16.54 -18.81
CA SER A 50 5.44 15.86 -19.93
C SER A 50 4.33 16.70 -20.55
N GLU A 51 4.09 16.52 -21.85
CA GLU A 51 2.92 17.05 -22.54
C GLU A 51 1.62 16.41 -22.01
N ASP A 52 0.47 17.03 -22.30
CA ASP A 52 -0.83 16.58 -21.79
C ASP A 52 -1.24 15.21 -22.32
N GLY A 53 -1.01 14.92 -23.61
CA GLY A 53 -1.34 13.60 -24.18
C GLY A 53 -0.50 12.48 -23.55
N GLU A 54 0.80 12.74 -23.34
CA GLU A 54 1.72 11.83 -22.67
C GLU A 54 1.33 11.62 -21.19
N TYR A 55 0.99 12.71 -20.50
CA TYR A 55 0.50 12.67 -19.12
C TYR A 55 -0.76 11.82 -18.99
N ALA A 56 -1.79 12.11 -19.79
CA ALA A 56 -3.06 11.39 -19.75
C ALA A 56 -2.87 9.89 -20.01
N ARG A 57 -2.01 9.54 -20.97
CA ARG A 57 -1.68 8.14 -21.25
C ARG A 57 -1.01 7.46 -20.06
N ARG A 58 0.03 8.08 -19.48
CA ARG A 58 0.80 7.49 -18.36
C ARG A 58 -0.07 7.29 -17.13
N VAL A 59 -0.77 8.34 -16.70
CA VAL A 59 -1.58 8.30 -15.48
C VAL A 59 -2.72 7.30 -15.58
N THR A 60 -3.35 7.15 -16.76
CA THR A 60 -4.41 6.14 -16.94
C THR A 60 -3.85 4.72 -16.89
N LEU A 61 -2.67 4.48 -17.49
CA LEU A 61 -2.02 3.17 -17.42
C LEU A 61 -1.58 2.83 -15.99
N ASP A 62 -1.05 3.82 -15.26
CA ASP A 62 -0.56 3.63 -13.91
C ASP A 62 -1.70 3.37 -12.92
N ILE A 63 -2.81 4.12 -13.01
CA ILE A 63 -3.92 4.04 -12.05
C ILE A 63 -4.89 2.90 -12.38
N VAL A 64 -5.36 2.81 -13.63
CA VAL A 64 -6.43 1.87 -14.03
C VAL A 64 -5.96 0.79 -15.01
N GLY A 65 -4.67 0.73 -15.36
CA GLY A 65 -4.10 -0.37 -16.14
C GLY A 65 -4.45 -0.38 -17.63
N ARG A 66 -5.11 0.66 -18.14
CA ARG A 66 -5.52 0.78 -19.55
C ARG A 66 -5.26 2.17 -20.10
N ILE A 67 -5.43 2.31 -21.41
CA ILE A 67 -5.27 3.58 -22.11
C ILE A 67 -6.59 4.38 -22.00
N PRO A 68 -6.56 5.73 -22.04
CA PRO A 68 -7.80 6.51 -21.99
C PRO A 68 -8.65 6.23 -23.23
N ALA A 69 -9.97 6.18 -23.05
CA ALA A 69 -10.89 6.15 -24.18
C ALA A 69 -10.70 7.41 -25.05
N TYR A 70 -10.77 7.25 -26.37
CA TYR A 70 -10.47 8.34 -27.32
C TYR A 70 -11.26 9.62 -27.01
N GLN A 71 -12.56 9.49 -26.74
CA GLN A 71 -13.42 10.64 -26.42
C GLN A 71 -12.97 11.36 -25.14
N ARG A 72 -12.60 10.62 -24.09
CA ARG A 72 -12.12 11.20 -22.82
C ARG A 72 -10.77 11.90 -23.02
N LEU A 73 -9.87 11.31 -23.82
CA LEU A 73 -8.59 11.94 -24.15
C LEU A 73 -8.78 13.27 -24.88
N VAL A 74 -9.65 13.32 -25.88
CA VAL A 74 -9.94 14.57 -26.62
C VAL A 74 -10.53 15.64 -25.70
N GLN A 75 -11.44 15.25 -24.78
CA GLN A 75 -11.98 16.18 -23.77
C GLN A 75 -10.87 16.75 -22.88
N PHE A 76 -9.97 15.90 -22.37
CA PHE A 76 -8.85 16.32 -21.52
C PHE A 76 -7.86 17.25 -22.25
N LEU A 77 -7.60 16.99 -23.53
CA LEU A 77 -6.71 17.83 -24.35
C LEU A 77 -7.32 19.20 -24.63
N ASN A 78 -8.64 19.27 -24.81
CA ASN A 78 -9.35 20.53 -25.06
C ASN A 78 -9.71 21.31 -23.78
N ASP A 79 -9.57 20.69 -22.61
CA ASP A 79 -9.76 21.37 -21.32
C ASP A 79 -8.58 22.30 -21.04
N SER A 80 -8.86 23.58 -20.82
CA SER A 80 -7.87 24.62 -20.49
C SER A 80 -7.79 24.93 -18.99
N SER A 81 -8.54 24.21 -18.16
CA SER A 81 -8.57 24.44 -16.72
C SER A 81 -7.20 24.13 -16.09
N PRO A 82 -6.72 24.98 -15.16
CA PRO A 82 -5.39 24.82 -14.56
C PRO A 82 -5.25 23.54 -13.72
N ASP A 83 -6.36 22.98 -13.24
CA ASP A 83 -6.46 21.82 -12.35
C ASP A 83 -6.83 20.51 -13.08
N LYS A 84 -6.98 20.53 -14.42
CA LYS A 84 -7.44 19.35 -15.18
C LYS A 84 -6.64 18.06 -14.94
N ARG A 85 -5.34 18.19 -14.65
CA ARG A 85 -4.45 17.05 -14.34
C ARG A 85 -4.77 16.40 -13.01
N THR A 86 -5.10 17.20 -12.00
CA THR A 86 -5.53 16.73 -10.68
C THR A 86 -6.91 16.10 -10.79
N ARG A 87 -7.86 16.77 -11.45
CA ARG A 87 -9.20 16.19 -11.67
C ARG A 87 -9.17 14.85 -12.39
N LEU A 88 -8.30 14.69 -13.39
CA LEU A 88 -8.12 13.40 -14.07
C LEU A 88 -7.63 12.31 -13.09
N VAL A 89 -6.73 12.64 -12.16
CA VAL A 89 -6.29 11.69 -11.13
C VAL A 89 -7.44 11.32 -10.20
N ASP A 90 -8.20 12.30 -9.72
CA ASP A 90 -9.34 12.06 -8.81
C ASP A 90 -10.39 11.16 -9.48
N GLU A 91 -10.75 11.45 -10.73
CA GLU A 91 -11.67 10.62 -11.52
C GLU A 91 -11.15 9.17 -11.71
N LEU A 92 -9.84 8.99 -11.91
CA LEU A 92 -9.25 7.66 -12.09
C LEU A 92 -9.16 6.88 -10.78
N LEU A 93 -8.96 7.56 -9.64
CA LEU A 93 -8.96 6.93 -8.31
C LEU A 93 -10.37 6.51 -7.88
N ASP A 94 -11.41 7.20 -8.39
CA ASP A 94 -12.82 6.84 -8.20
C ASP A 94 -13.32 5.75 -9.19
N ASP A 95 -12.55 5.43 -10.25
CA ASP A 95 -12.90 4.40 -11.23
C ASP A 95 -12.75 2.98 -10.61
N PRO A 96 -13.75 2.08 -10.74
CA PRO A 96 -13.65 0.72 -10.19
C PRO A 96 -12.44 -0.08 -10.71
N ASP A 97 -11.91 0.26 -11.89
CA ASP A 97 -10.72 -0.36 -12.45
C ASP A 97 -9.45 -0.03 -11.65
N TYR A 98 -9.43 1.05 -10.86
CA TYR A 98 -8.33 1.35 -9.94
C TYR A 98 -8.11 0.20 -8.96
N ALA A 99 -9.18 -0.22 -8.27
CA ALA A 99 -9.11 -1.30 -7.31
C ALA A 99 -8.77 -2.65 -7.97
N GLU A 100 -9.25 -2.89 -9.20
CA GLU A 100 -8.91 -4.09 -9.98
C GLU A 100 -7.41 -4.12 -10.33
N GLN A 101 -6.91 -3.02 -10.91
CA GLN A 101 -5.51 -2.87 -11.30
C GLN A 101 -4.57 -3.00 -10.11
N PHE A 102 -4.88 -2.31 -9.01
CA PHE A 102 -4.06 -2.37 -7.80
C PHE A 102 -4.14 -3.73 -7.12
N SER A 103 -5.27 -4.45 -7.20
CA SER A 103 -5.33 -5.84 -6.72
C SER A 103 -4.37 -6.76 -7.48
N THR A 104 -4.23 -6.57 -8.79
CA THR A 104 -3.30 -7.31 -9.63
C THR A 104 -1.84 -6.95 -9.32
N ILE A 105 -1.53 -5.65 -9.20
CA ILE A 105 -0.18 -5.16 -8.87
C ILE A 105 0.25 -5.72 -7.51
N TRP A 106 -0.58 -5.55 -6.47
CA TRP A 106 -0.27 -6.01 -5.12
C TRP A 106 -0.26 -7.53 -5.02
N GLY A 107 -1.16 -8.24 -5.71
CA GLY A 107 -1.09 -9.70 -5.82
C GLY A 107 0.26 -10.17 -6.36
N ASN A 108 0.77 -9.51 -7.41
CA ASN A 108 2.09 -9.79 -7.96
C ASN A 108 3.24 -9.44 -7.01
N LEU A 109 3.17 -8.30 -6.32
CA LEU A 109 4.20 -7.89 -5.35
C LEU A 109 4.25 -8.84 -4.15
N LEU A 110 3.09 -9.26 -3.66
CA LEU A 110 2.95 -10.05 -2.44
C LEU A 110 3.31 -11.50 -2.65
N ILE A 111 2.87 -12.15 -3.74
CA ILE A 111 3.04 -13.62 -3.91
C ILE A 111 3.64 -14.03 -5.26
N GLY A 112 4.04 -13.06 -6.09
CA GLY A 112 4.56 -13.31 -7.44
C GLY A 112 3.47 -13.58 -8.48
N ARG A 113 3.91 -13.82 -9.72
CA ARG A 113 3.04 -14.11 -10.88
C ARG A 113 2.75 -15.60 -11.06
N ALA A 114 3.61 -16.47 -10.52
CA ALA A 114 3.47 -17.90 -10.67
C ALA A 114 2.41 -18.45 -9.71
N ASN A 115 1.75 -19.54 -10.13
CA ASN A 115 0.82 -20.25 -9.25
C ASN A 115 1.57 -20.81 -8.04
N ASN A 116 1.32 -20.23 -6.87
CA ASN A 116 1.85 -20.71 -5.60
C ASN A 116 0.84 -21.65 -4.95
N ARG A 117 1.14 -22.96 -4.93
CA ARG A 117 0.28 -23.99 -4.33
C ARG A 117 0.02 -23.81 -2.83
N ARG A 118 0.66 -22.85 -2.17
CA ARG A 118 0.50 -22.58 -0.73
C ARG A 118 -0.58 -21.54 -0.41
N THR A 119 -1.13 -20.86 -1.43
CA THR A 119 -2.11 -19.79 -1.28
C THR A 119 -3.14 -19.80 -2.42
N ASN A 120 -4.34 -19.27 -2.16
CA ASN A 120 -5.35 -19.05 -3.19
C ASN A 120 -5.27 -17.61 -3.69
N ARG A 121 -4.64 -17.42 -4.87
CA ARG A 121 -4.44 -16.10 -5.49
C ARG A 121 -5.74 -15.33 -5.66
N GLY A 122 -6.82 -16.00 -6.11
CA GLY A 122 -8.10 -15.35 -6.32
C GLY A 122 -8.75 -14.85 -5.02
N VAL A 123 -8.60 -15.59 -3.91
CA VAL A 123 -9.12 -15.14 -2.60
C VAL A 123 -8.31 -13.95 -2.08
N LEU A 124 -6.98 -13.98 -2.24
CA LEU A 124 -6.10 -12.86 -1.90
C LEU A 124 -6.43 -11.61 -2.72
N GLU A 125 -6.51 -11.70 -4.04
CA GLU A 125 -6.79 -10.55 -4.91
C GLU A 125 -8.18 -9.93 -4.62
N ARG A 126 -9.19 -10.76 -4.38
CA ARG A 126 -10.50 -10.25 -3.90
C ARG A 126 -10.40 -9.54 -2.56
N TRP A 127 -9.55 -10.02 -1.65
CA TRP A 127 -9.30 -9.33 -0.39
C TRP A 127 -8.61 -7.98 -0.62
N ILE A 128 -7.56 -7.94 -1.44
CA ILE A 128 -6.82 -6.71 -1.77
C ILE A 128 -7.75 -5.69 -2.44
N LYS A 129 -8.52 -6.11 -3.45
CA LYS A 129 -9.48 -5.25 -4.16
C LYS A 129 -10.42 -4.53 -3.18
N ARG A 130 -10.98 -5.25 -2.19
CA ARG A 130 -11.83 -4.67 -1.15
C ARG A 130 -11.12 -3.65 -0.27
N GLN A 131 -9.81 -3.77 -0.08
CA GLN A 131 -9.04 -2.77 0.68
C GLN A 131 -8.93 -1.46 -0.12
N PHE A 132 -8.69 -1.54 -1.43
CA PHE A 132 -8.65 -0.37 -2.31
C PHE A 132 -10.03 0.27 -2.49
N GLU A 133 -11.09 -0.52 -2.70
CA GLU A 133 -12.47 -0.02 -2.81
C GLU A 133 -12.93 0.77 -1.56
N LYS A 134 -12.39 0.43 -0.39
CA LYS A 134 -12.71 1.10 0.88
C LYS A 134 -11.76 2.25 1.22
N ASN A 135 -10.77 2.51 0.37
CA ASN A 135 -9.64 3.39 0.66
C ASN A 135 -9.04 3.09 2.04
N ALA A 136 -8.76 1.80 2.30
CA ALA A 136 -8.24 1.35 3.57
C ALA A 136 -6.90 2.03 3.87
N ARG A 137 -6.71 2.45 5.12
CA ARG A 137 -5.45 3.07 5.52
C ARG A 137 -4.30 2.09 5.33
N TYR A 138 -3.17 2.59 4.81
CA TYR A 138 -2.01 1.76 4.50
C TYR A 138 -1.48 1.00 5.73
N ASP A 139 -1.45 1.62 6.90
CA ASP A 139 -1.03 0.97 8.14
C ASP A 139 -1.94 -0.21 8.50
N GLN A 140 -3.25 -0.07 8.31
CA GLN A 140 -4.19 -1.17 8.51
C GLN A 140 -4.03 -2.28 7.46
N PHE A 141 -3.83 -1.93 6.19
CA PHE A 141 -3.58 -2.89 5.11
C PHE A 141 -2.36 -3.77 5.42
N VAL A 142 -1.25 -3.16 5.87
CA VAL A 142 -0.03 -3.87 6.24
C VAL A 142 -0.24 -4.72 7.50
N TYR A 143 -0.89 -4.15 8.53
CA TYR A 143 -1.22 -4.87 9.75
C TYR A 143 -2.04 -6.13 9.44
N ASP A 144 -3.14 -5.98 8.70
CA ASP A 144 -4.04 -7.09 8.35
C ASP A 144 -3.34 -8.19 7.54
N LEU A 145 -2.37 -7.84 6.68
CA LEU A 145 -1.57 -8.83 5.94
C LEU A 145 -0.60 -9.62 6.84
N ILE A 146 0.09 -8.93 7.75
CA ILE A 146 1.14 -9.53 8.59
C ILE A 146 0.52 -10.31 9.77
N SER A 147 -0.59 -9.85 10.32
CA SER A 147 -1.27 -10.49 11.45
C SER A 147 -2.40 -11.43 11.02
N ALA A 148 -2.52 -11.74 9.74
CA ALA A 148 -3.63 -12.55 9.23
C ALA A 148 -3.64 -13.97 9.81
N GLU A 149 -4.79 -14.40 10.30
CA GLU A 149 -5.03 -15.76 10.79
C GLU A 149 -6.29 -16.38 10.17
N GLY A 150 -6.44 -17.70 10.32
CA GLY A 150 -7.62 -18.45 9.92
C GLY A 150 -7.47 -19.19 8.58
N ASN A 151 -8.62 -19.44 7.95
CA ASN A 151 -8.71 -20.27 6.74
C ASN A 151 -8.41 -19.44 5.47
N SER A 152 -7.48 -19.91 4.63
CA SER A 152 -7.05 -19.22 3.41
C SER A 152 -8.12 -19.09 2.32
N GLU A 153 -9.18 -19.90 2.37
CA GLU A 153 -10.32 -19.81 1.45
C GLU A 153 -11.33 -18.73 1.87
N GLN A 154 -11.28 -18.28 3.14
CA GLN A 154 -12.18 -17.27 3.70
C GLN A 154 -11.46 -15.94 3.91
N ASN A 155 -10.24 -15.98 4.46
CA ASN A 155 -9.40 -14.83 4.70
C ASN A 155 -8.22 -14.80 3.73
N GLY A 156 -8.35 -13.99 2.67
CA GLY A 156 -7.31 -13.86 1.64
C GLY A 156 -5.98 -13.32 2.16
N ALA A 157 -5.98 -12.49 3.22
CA ALA A 157 -4.77 -11.91 3.79
C ALA A 157 -3.79 -12.99 4.30
N VAL A 158 -4.31 -14.13 4.80
CA VAL A 158 -3.50 -15.30 5.23
C VAL A 158 -2.60 -15.79 4.09
N GLY A 159 -3.04 -15.60 2.85
CA GLY A 159 -2.32 -16.01 1.66
C GLY A 159 -0.92 -15.41 1.51
N PHE A 160 -0.68 -14.22 2.07
CA PHE A 160 0.64 -13.57 2.00
C PHE A 160 1.69 -14.35 2.78
N LEU A 161 1.53 -14.52 4.10
CA LEU A 161 2.51 -15.27 4.89
C LEU A 161 2.51 -16.75 4.49
N ALA A 162 1.36 -17.37 4.24
CA ALA A 162 1.29 -18.78 3.84
C ALA A 162 2.14 -19.11 2.60
N ALA A 163 2.26 -18.17 1.66
CA ALA A 163 3.10 -18.27 0.48
C ALA A 163 4.62 -18.30 0.76
N HIS A 164 5.06 -17.82 1.94
CA HIS A 164 6.46 -17.53 2.26
C HIS A 164 7.00 -18.23 3.53
N LEU A 165 6.22 -19.12 4.14
CA LEU A 165 6.63 -19.90 5.32
C LEU A 165 7.51 -21.13 5.00
N ASN A 166 7.97 -21.29 3.75
CA ASN A 166 9.00 -22.27 3.42
C ASN A 166 10.36 -21.86 4.02
N GLU A 167 11.32 -22.79 4.03
CA GLU A 167 12.71 -22.52 4.41
C GLU A 167 12.83 -21.78 5.76
N ASN A 168 12.14 -22.28 6.79
CA ASN A 168 12.13 -21.68 8.12
C ASN A 168 11.74 -20.19 8.13
N ALA A 169 10.78 -19.79 7.28
CA ALA A 169 10.28 -18.43 7.14
C ALA A 169 11.33 -17.38 6.70
N ILE A 170 12.46 -17.82 6.13
CA ILE A 170 13.45 -16.92 5.50
C ILE A 170 12.78 -16.04 4.42
N PRO A 171 11.98 -16.58 3.48
CA PRO A 171 11.34 -15.76 2.47
C PRO A 171 10.35 -14.75 3.07
N ALA A 172 9.59 -15.14 4.09
CA ALA A 172 8.64 -14.26 4.78
C ALA A 172 9.38 -13.06 5.42
N THR A 173 10.55 -13.33 6.01
CA THR A 173 11.41 -12.30 6.61
C THR A 173 11.89 -11.30 5.54
N ALA A 174 12.48 -11.81 4.46
CA ALA A 174 13.06 -10.99 3.41
C ALA A 174 11.99 -10.17 2.66
N ILE A 175 10.86 -10.79 2.29
CA ILE A 175 9.82 -10.09 1.52
C ILE A 175 9.11 -9.03 2.35
N THR A 176 8.85 -9.28 3.64
CA THR A 176 8.21 -8.31 4.53
C THR A 176 9.09 -7.09 4.74
N ALA A 177 10.39 -7.29 4.99
CA ALA A 177 11.34 -6.18 5.14
C ALA A 177 11.45 -5.36 3.85
N ARG A 178 11.52 -6.03 2.69
CA ARG A 178 11.64 -5.38 1.40
C ARG A 178 10.40 -4.55 1.06
N LEU A 179 9.21 -5.12 1.19
CA LEU A 179 7.97 -4.48 0.74
C LEU A 179 7.48 -3.38 1.67
N PHE A 180 7.61 -3.55 2.98
CA PHE A 180 6.99 -2.63 3.95
C PHE A 180 7.99 -1.72 4.66
N LEU A 181 9.28 -2.07 4.67
CA LEU A 181 10.32 -1.23 5.27
C LEU A 181 11.29 -0.65 4.22
N GLY A 182 11.21 -1.08 2.96
CA GLY A 182 12.16 -0.69 1.92
C GLY A 182 13.57 -1.25 2.12
N LEU A 183 13.70 -2.33 2.92
CA LEU A 183 14.99 -2.86 3.35
C LEU A 183 15.32 -4.18 2.65
N GLN A 184 16.44 -4.22 1.95
CA GLN A 184 16.98 -5.45 1.34
C GLN A 184 17.87 -6.20 2.34
N VAL A 185 17.25 -7.10 3.12
CA VAL A 185 17.93 -7.85 4.20
C VAL A 185 18.29 -9.29 3.81
N GLN A 186 17.99 -9.74 2.59
CA GLN A 186 18.17 -11.14 2.20
C GLN A 186 19.63 -11.61 2.29
N CYS A 187 20.59 -10.74 1.98
CA CYS A 187 22.01 -11.08 2.05
C CYS A 187 22.48 -11.27 3.49
N THR A 188 21.83 -10.60 4.46
CA THR A 188 22.24 -10.69 5.86
C THR A 188 21.81 -11.97 6.57
N GLN A 189 21.09 -12.86 5.88
CA GLN A 189 20.80 -14.20 6.40
C GLN A 189 22.09 -15.00 6.68
N CYS A 190 23.14 -14.81 5.87
CA CYS A 190 24.38 -15.58 5.92
C CYS A 190 25.56 -14.83 6.58
N HIS A 191 25.60 -13.49 6.50
CA HIS A 191 26.70 -12.69 7.03
C HIS A 191 26.27 -11.24 7.31
N ASN A 192 27.08 -10.45 8.01
CA ASN A 192 26.82 -9.01 8.14
C ASN A 192 27.00 -8.31 6.78
N HIS A 193 26.21 -7.28 6.49
CA HIS A 193 26.30 -6.60 5.19
C HIS A 193 27.68 -5.93 5.00
N PRO A 194 28.31 -6.03 3.82
CA PRO A 194 29.68 -5.54 3.62
C PRO A 194 29.80 -4.02 3.55
N PHE A 195 28.71 -3.30 3.25
CA PHE A 195 28.74 -1.85 2.97
C PHE A 195 27.80 -1.02 3.86
N ASN A 196 27.13 -1.62 4.85
CA ASN A 196 26.27 -0.90 5.79
C ASN A 196 26.20 -1.65 7.13
N ASP A 197 25.53 -1.06 8.12
CA ASP A 197 25.53 -1.55 9.50
C ASP A 197 24.58 -2.71 9.78
N TRP A 198 23.93 -3.28 8.76
CA TRP A 198 22.99 -4.39 8.95
C TRP A 198 23.72 -5.67 9.34
N LYS A 199 23.34 -6.22 10.50
CA LYS A 199 23.91 -7.43 11.07
C LYS A 199 23.06 -8.65 10.78
N GLN A 200 23.71 -9.81 10.67
CA GLN A 200 23.05 -11.10 10.56
C GLN A 200 22.10 -11.37 11.73
N SER A 201 22.47 -10.94 12.93
CA SER A 201 21.62 -11.08 14.12
C SER A 201 20.27 -10.35 13.99
N GLN A 202 20.22 -9.24 13.25
CA GLN A 202 18.97 -8.50 13.05
C GLN A 202 18.03 -9.25 12.09
N PHE A 203 18.58 -9.88 11.05
CA PHE A 203 17.80 -10.75 10.17
C PHE A 203 17.17 -11.90 10.97
N TRP A 204 17.98 -12.60 11.77
CA TRP A 204 17.47 -13.73 12.56
C TRP A 204 16.55 -13.30 13.72
N GLY A 205 16.72 -12.10 14.26
CA GLY A 205 15.80 -11.50 15.22
C GLY A 205 14.41 -11.28 14.62
N MET A 206 14.35 -10.73 13.40
CA MET A 206 13.09 -10.58 12.67
C MET A 206 12.51 -11.93 12.24
N ASN A 207 13.34 -12.87 11.78
CA ASN A 207 12.92 -14.21 11.39
C ASN A 207 12.28 -15.00 12.55
N ALA A 208 12.74 -14.79 13.79
CA ALA A 208 12.17 -15.44 14.97
C ALA A 208 10.67 -15.17 15.13
N PHE A 209 10.18 -13.97 14.76
CA PHE A 209 8.75 -13.65 14.74
C PHE A 209 7.98 -14.54 13.76
N PHE A 210 8.41 -14.61 12.49
CA PHE A 210 7.72 -15.38 11.46
C PHE A 210 7.84 -16.90 11.64
N ARG A 211 8.92 -17.38 12.27
CA ARG A 211 9.06 -18.80 12.63
C ARG A 211 8.03 -19.28 13.64
N GLY A 212 7.43 -18.37 14.41
CA GLY A 212 6.31 -18.69 15.30
C GLY A 212 5.02 -19.03 14.55
N THR A 213 4.87 -18.59 13.31
CA THR A 213 3.66 -18.79 12.51
C THR A 213 3.56 -20.23 12.01
N ARG A 214 2.42 -20.89 12.26
CA ARG A 214 2.17 -22.27 11.84
C ARG A 214 1.17 -22.31 10.71
N ARG A 215 1.54 -22.96 9.60
CA ARG A 215 0.61 -23.36 8.55
C ARG A 215 0.23 -24.82 8.76
N GLN A 216 -1.04 -25.06 9.08
CA GLN A 216 -1.61 -26.40 9.04
C GLN A 216 -2.13 -26.63 7.62
N GLY A 217 -1.57 -27.62 6.92
CA GLY A 217 -2.16 -28.06 5.66
C GLY A 217 -3.50 -28.76 5.90
N ALA A 218 -4.29 -28.95 4.85
CA ALA A 218 -5.24 -30.06 4.81
C ALA A 218 -4.42 -31.37 4.82
N GLY A 219 -3.89 -31.75 5.97
CA GLY A 219 -3.30 -33.06 6.19
C GLY A 219 -4.44 -34.07 6.29
N ASN A 220 -4.32 -35.16 5.55
CA ASN A 220 -5.25 -36.29 5.51
C ASN A 220 -5.81 -36.60 6.90
N ALA A 221 -7.14 -36.48 7.04
CA ALA A 221 -7.88 -37.31 7.98
C ALA A 221 -7.91 -38.75 7.46
#